data_AF-C6C0T5-F1
#
_entry.id   AF-C6C0T5-F1
#
_cell.length_a   1.000
_cell.length_b   1.000
_cell.length_c   1.000
_cell.angle_alpha   90.00
_cell.angle_beta   90.00
_cell.angle_gamma   90.00
#
_symmetry.space_group_name_H-M   'P 1'
#
loop_
_entity.id
_entity.type
_entity.pdbx_description
1 polymer ?
#
loop_
_entity_poly.entity_id
_entity_poly.type
_entity_poly.pdbx_seq_one_letter_code
_entity_poly.pdbx_strand_id
1 'polypeptide(L)'
;MSRNQPSAYEYCLEPASENTEVEVVHGWIFKDDKWVAHAWCEFADRVIDLGQSTHSMDKFNYYITNRVSEDRCRRYSRIEFFTLVGDEGHFGPYDKELFFAETSDRDPLEVIKSGEAS
;
A
#
# COMPACT_ATOMS: atom_id res chain seq x y z
N MET A 1 -3.01 14.66 18.02
CA MET A 1 -3.20 13.98 16.73
C MET A 1 -4.50 13.20 16.83
N SER A 2 -5.44 13.40 15.89
CA SER A 2 -6.78 12.81 15.97
C SER A 2 -6.69 11.28 15.99
N ARG A 3 -7.34 10.65 16.96
CA ARG A 3 -7.34 9.20 17.20
C ARG A 3 -8.27 8.43 16.24
N ASN A 4 -8.81 9.07 15.20
CA ASN A 4 -10.00 8.60 14.47
C ASN A 4 -9.86 8.53 12.94
N GLN A 5 -8.67 8.70 12.35
CA GLN A 5 -8.51 8.47 10.92
C GLN A 5 -7.95 7.06 10.68
N PRO A 6 -8.63 6.23 9.84
CA PRO A 6 -8.09 4.94 9.41
C PRO A 6 -6.70 5.07 8.80
N SER A 7 -5.89 4.03 8.97
CA SER A 7 -4.66 3.83 8.23
C SER A 7 -4.94 3.60 6.74
N ALA A 8 -3.91 3.75 5.89
CA ALA A 8 -4.00 3.42 4.47
C ALA A 8 -4.46 1.96 4.23
N TYR A 9 -4.02 1.05 5.09
CA TYR A 9 -4.38 -0.36 5.05
C TYR A 9 -5.87 -0.56 5.36
N GLU A 10 -6.39 0.10 6.40
CA GLU A 10 -7.82 0.06 6.74
C GLU A 10 -8.68 0.70 5.64
N TYR A 11 -8.20 1.77 5.01
CA TYR A 11 -8.90 2.40 3.89
C TYR A 11 -9.08 1.48 2.68
N CYS A 12 -8.27 0.43 2.51
CA CYS A 12 -8.45 -0.54 1.43
C CYS A 12 -9.70 -1.42 1.62
N LEU A 13 -10.26 -1.48 2.84
CA LEU A 13 -11.45 -2.27 3.14
C LEU A 13 -12.65 -1.86 2.29
N GLU A 14 -12.92 -0.57 2.18
CA GLU A 14 -14.07 -0.02 1.46
C GLU A 14 -14.04 -0.41 -0.03
N PRO A 15 -13.03 -0.02 -0.84
CA PRO A 15 -12.97 -0.39 -2.25
C PRO A 15 -12.89 -1.90 -2.46
N ALA A 16 -12.12 -2.63 -1.64
CA ALA A 16 -12.06 -4.09 -1.74
C ALA A 16 -13.41 -4.75 -1.43
N SER A 17 -14.23 -4.17 -0.56
CA SER A 17 -15.55 -4.72 -0.25
C SER A 17 -16.56 -4.47 -1.38
N GLU A 18 -16.49 -3.31 -2.04
CA GLU A 18 -17.48 -2.81 -2.99
C GLU A 18 -17.21 -3.19 -4.45
N ASN A 19 -15.96 -3.47 -4.81
CA ASN A 19 -15.57 -3.83 -6.16
C ASN A 19 -14.96 -5.25 -6.16
N THR A 20 -15.42 -6.12 -7.04
CA THR A 20 -14.95 -7.51 -7.13
C THR A 20 -13.69 -7.68 -7.98
N GLU A 21 -13.33 -6.66 -8.77
CA GLU A 21 -12.24 -6.69 -9.76
C GLU A 21 -10.98 -5.95 -9.27
N VAL A 22 -10.96 -5.53 -8.01
CA VAL A 22 -9.86 -4.78 -7.41
C VAL A 22 -8.76 -5.70 -6.88
N GLU A 23 -7.53 -5.24 -7.03
CA GLU A 23 -6.38 -5.73 -6.28
C GLU A 23 -6.04 -4.75 -5.15
N VAL A 24 -5.81 -5.27 -3.96
CA VAL A 24 -5.23 -4.50 -2.85
C VAL A 24 -3.72 -4.53 -3.00
N VAL A 25 -3.10 -3.36 -2.95
CA VAL A 25 -1.66 -3.19 -3.09
C VAL A 25 -1.09 -2.66 -1.79
N HIS A 26 -0.12 -3.37 -1.26
CA HIS A 26 0.81 -2.82 -0.27
C HIS A 26 2.08 -2.41 -1.00
N GLY A 27 2.61 -1.23 -0.71
CA GLY A 27 3.78 -0.74 -1.42
C GLY A 27 4.48 0.42 -0.74
N TRP A 28 5.73 0.65 -1.13
CA TRP A 28 6.45 1.85 -0.75
C TRP A 28 6.17 2.98 -1.75
N ILE A 29 5.73 4.13 -1.24
CA ILE A 29 5.58 5.37 -2.00
C ILE A 29 6.61 6.40 -1.53
N PHE A 30 7.05 7.27 -2.44
CA PHE A 30 7.91 8.41 -2.08
C PHE A 30 7.06 9.66 -1.90
N LYS A 31 7.02 10.18 -0.67
CA LYS A 31 6.21 11.33 -0.27
C LYS A 31 6.95 12.16 0.77
N ASP A 32 6.88 13.49 0.65
CA ASP A 32 7.50 14.43 1.60
C ASP A 32 8.98 14.11 1.89
N ASP A 33 9.73 13.83 0.81
CA ASP A 33 11.15 13.46 0.80
C ASP A 33 11.52 12.17 1.58
N LYS A 34 10.53 11.29 1.83
CA LYS A 34 10.73 9.99 2.49
C LYS A 34 10.01 8.87 1.75
N TRP A 35 10.48 7.65 1.93
CA TRP A 35 9.71 6.46 1.58
C TRP A 35 8.73 6.14 2.71
N VAL A 36 7.48 5.85 2.35
CA VAL A 36 6.39 5.55 3.28
C VAL A 36 5.75 4.23 2.86
N ALA A 37 5.63 3.28 3.79
CA ALA A 37 4.89 2.05 3.59
C ALA A 37 3.40 2.37 3.60
N HIS A 38 2.72 2.03 2.50
CA HIS A 38 1.37 2.51 2.21
C HIS A 38 0.53 1.41 1.56
N ALA A 39 -0.77 1.65 1.45
CA ALA A 39 -1.69 0.76 0.77
C ALA A 39 -2.74 1.51 -0.04
N TRP A 40 -3.16 0.90 -1.14
CA TRP A 40 -4.21 1.41 -2.03
C TRP A 40 -4.85 0.25 -2.80
N CYS A 41 -5.94 0.54 -3.49
CA CYS A 41 -6.59 -0.42 -4.39
C CYS A 41 -6.39 -0.04 -5.85
N GLU A 42 -6.32 -1.03 -6.73
CA GLU A 42 -6.20 -0.85 -8.17
C GLU A 42 -7.30 -1.59 -8.90
N PHE A 43 -7.80 -0.99 -9.98
CA PHE A 43 -8.69 -1.66 -10.94
C PHE A 43 -8.46 -1.03 -12.31
N ALA A 44 -8.32 -1.86 -13.35
CA ALA A 44 -7.97 -1.41 -14.70
C ALA A 44 -6.78 -0.42 -14.71
N ASP A 45 -6.98 0.78 -15.27
CA ASP A 45 -6.01 1.88 -15.33
C ASP A 45 -6.19 2.91 -14.19
N ARG A 46 -6.83 2.51 -13.09
CA ARG A 46 -7.20 3.40 -11.98
C ARG A 46 -6.62 2.94 -10.64
N VAL A 47 -6.37 3.92 -9.77
CA VAL A 47 -5.99 3.75 -8.37
C VAL A 47 -7.08 4.36 -7.49
N ILE A 48 -7.43 3.67 -6.39
CA ILE A 48 -8.25 4.20 -5.29
C ILE A 48 -7.36 4.25 -4.06
N ASP A 49 -6.97 5.45 -3.65
CA ASP A 49 -6.25 5.71 -2.41
C ASP A 49 -7.02 6.74 -1.59
N LEU A 50 -7.85 6.23 -0.66
CA LEU A 50 -8.71 7.07 0.19
C LEU A 50 -7.92 7.88 1.23
N GLY A 51 -6.64 7.55 1.45
CA GLY A 51 -5.73 8.39 2.22
C GLY A 51 -5.29 9.66 1.49
N GLN A 52 -5.48 9.72 0.17
CA GLN A 52 -5.10 10.86 -0.69
C GLN A 52 -6.30 11.54 -1.36
N SER A 53 -7.33 10.79 -1.76
CA SER A 53 -8.46 11.29 -2.54
C SER A 53 -9.70 10.45 -2.33
N THR A 54 -10.88 11.08 -2.30
CA THR A 54 -12.18 10.38 -2.29
C THR A 54 -12.62 9.89 -3.67
N HIS A 55 -11.80 10.10 -4.71
CA HIS A 55 -12.08 9.69 -6.08
C HIS A 55 -10.94 8.85 -6.66
N SER A 56 -11.27 7.95 -7.58
CA SER A 56 -10.25 7.21 -8.32
C SER A 56 -9.35 8.14 -9.12
N MET A 57 -8.08 7.79 -9.20
CA MET A 57 -7.01 8.51 -9.88
C MET A 57 -6.49 7.70 -11.06
N ASP A 58 -5.88 8.37 -12.02
CA ASP A 58 -5.17 7.70 -13.12
C ASP A 58 -3.93 6.97 -12.58
N LYS A 59 -3.81 5.67 -12.87
CA LYS A 59 -2.76 4.80 -12.31
C LYS A 59 -1.37 5.25 -12.76
N PHE A 60 -1.20 5.61 -14.02
CA PHE A 60 0.09 6.04 -14.54
C PHE A 60 0.61 7.28 -13.81
N ASN A 61 -0.22 8.32 -13.70
CA ASN A 61 0.15 9.54 -13.01
C ASN A 61 0.37 9.31 -11.51
N TYR A 62 -0.43 8.47 -10.86
CA TYR A 62 -0.24 8.10 -9.47
C TYR A 62 1.13 7.43 -9.26
N TYR A 63 1.51 6.49 -10.13
CA TYR A 63 2.78 5.78 -10.06
C TYR A 63 3.98 6.71 -10.25
N ILE A 64 3.92 7.59 -11.25
CA ILE A 64 4.99 8.57 -11.52
C ILE A 64 5.14 9.54 -10.33
N THR A 65 4.03 10.06 -9.82
CA THR A 65 4.02 11.03 -8.71
C THR A 65 4.60 10.42 -7.44
N ASN A 66 4.22 9.18 -7.12
CA ASN A 66 4.59 8.49 -5.89
C ASN A 66 5.82 7.58 -6.03
N ARG A 67 6.49 7.58 -7.19
CA ARG A 67 7.64 6.72 -7.53
C ARG A 67 7.38 5.22 -7.28
N VAL A 68 6.15 4.78 -7.52
CA VAL A 68 5.76 3.38 -7.35
C VAL A 68 6.49 2.52 -8.39
N SER A 69 6.97 1.36 -7.95
CA SER A 69 7.52 0.32 -8.83
C SER A 69 7.03 -1.05 -8.40
N GLU A 70 6.98 -2.00 -9.33
CA GLU A 70 6.53 -3.38 -9.05
C GLU A 70 7.37 -4.07 -7.98
N ASP A 71 8.70 -3.89 -8.02
CA ASP A 71 9.62 -4.48 -7.04
C ASP A 71 9.37 -4.01 -5.59
N ARG A 72 8.72 -2.87 -5.41
CA ARG A 72 8.38 -2.27 -4.12
C ARG A 72 6.94 -2.55 -3.68
N CYS A 73 6.22 -3.39 -4.42
CA CYS A 73 4.82 -3.70 -4.17
C CYS A 73 4.58 -5.18 -3.87
N ARG A 74 3.48 -5.44 -3.17
CA ARG A 74 2.80 -6.73 -3.09
C ARG A 74 1.34 -6.51 -3.44
N ARG A 75 0.79 -7.41 -4.26
CA ARG A 75 -0.60 -7.36 -4.71
C ARG A 75 -1.33 -8.56 -4.17
N TYR A 76 -2.55 -8.31 -3.77
CA TYR A 76 -3.46 -9.32 -3.27
C TYR A 76 -4.75 -9.14 -4.05
N SER A 77 -5.27 -10.22 -4.62
CA SER A 77 -6.66 -10.21 -5.05
C SER A 77 -7.55 -9.88 -3.84
N ARG A 78 -8.76 -9.37 -4.11
CA ARG A 78 -9.77 -9.15 -3.07
C ARG A 78 -9.93 -10.34 -2.12
N ILE A 79 -9.99 -11.56 -2.65
CA ILE A 79 -10.20 -12.77 -1.84
C ILE A 79 -9.01 -13.02 -0.93
N GLU A 80 -7.79 -12.96 -1.47
CA GLU A 80 -6.56 -13.14 -0.68
C GLU A 80 -6.44 -12.08 0.42
N PHE A 81 -6.76 -10.82 0.12
CA PHE A 81 -6.78 -9.76 1.12
C PHE A 81 -7.71 -10.09 2.30
N PHE A 82 -8.97 -10.45 2.02
CA PHE A 82 -9.91 -10.78 3.11
C PHE A 82 -9.54 -12.06 3.87
N THR A 83 -8.94 -13.04 3.19
CA THR A 83 -8.37 -14.21 3.87
C THR A 83 -7.26 -13.79 4.83
N LEU A 84 -6.30 -12.98 4.38
CA LEU A 84 -5.21 -12.48 5.22
C LEU A 84 -5.71 -11.62 6.38
N VAL A 85 -6.72 -10.77 6.18
CA VAL A 85 -7.36 -10.02 7.28
C VAL A 85 -7.95 -10.98 8.33
N GLY A 86 -8.63 -12.03 7.89
CA GLY A 86 -9.21 -13.03 8.78
C GLY A 86 -8.16 -13.83 9.56
N ASP A 87 -7.08 -14.22 8.88
CA ASP A 87 -6.03 -15.06 9.45
C ASP A 87 -5.07 -14.28 10.37
N GLU A 88 -4.67 -13.06 9.98
CA GLU A 88 -3.68 -12.25 10.71
C GLU A 88 -4.32 -11.29 11.73
N GLY A 89 -5.62 -10.99 11.59
CA GLY A 89 -6.33 -10.06 12.46
C GLY A 89 -5.93 -8.58 12.30
N HIS A 90 -5.24 -8.22 11.22
CA HIS A 90 -4.92 -6.84 10.83
C HIS A 90 -4.93 -6.67 9.29
N PHE A 91 -4.96 -5.42 8.81
CA PHE A 91 -5.11 -5.08 7.38
C PHE A 91 -3.79 -5.00 6.60
N GLY A 92 -2.68 -5.38 7.23
CA GLY A 92 -1.33 -5.27 6.67
C GLY A 92 -0.41 -4.30 7.42
N PRO A 93 0.79 -4.04 6.87
CA PRO A 93 1.36 -4.78 5.74
C PRO A 93 1.66 -6.24 6.10
N TYR A 94 1.55 -7.16 5.14
CA TYR A 94 1.72 -8.60 5.38
C TYR A 94 3.15 -9.11 5.11
N ASP A 95 3.83 -8.59 4.08
CA ASP A 95 5.24 -8.91 3.80
C ASP A 95 6.15 -8.06 4.70
N LYS A 96 6.44 -8.56 5.90
CA LYS A 96 7.23 -7.83 6.92
C LYS A 96 8.69 -7.63 6.53
N GLU A 97 9.23 -8.46 5.63
CA GLU A 97 10.60 -8.29 5.13
C GLU A 97 10.69 -7.10 4.17
N LEU A 98 9.71 -6.96 3.28
CA LEU A 98 9.64 -5.81 2.37
C LEU A 98 9.22 -4.54 3.12
N PHE A 99 8.23 -4.64 4.02
CA PHE A 99 7.66 -3.53 4.78
C PHE A 99 8.20 -3.51 6.22
N PHE A 100 9.53 -3.50 6.34
CA PHE A 100 10.25 -3.58 7.62
C PHE A 100 10.05 -2.37 8.54
N ALA A 101 9.56 -1.25 8.01
CA ALA A 101 9.28 -0.03 8.77
C ALA A 101 8.10 0.74 8.15
N GLU A 102 7.54 1.69 8.89
CA GLU A 102 6.50 2.59 8.36
C GLU A 102 7.09 3.64 7.40
N THR A 103 8.34 4.06 7.64
CA THR A 103 9.03 5.05 6.81
C THR A 103 10.52 4.70 6.67
N SER A 104 11.15 5.20 5.60
CA SER A 104 12.58 5.08 5.37
C SER A 104 13.13 6.33 4.67
N ASP A 105 14.26 6.86 5.15
CA ASP A 105 14.95 7.99 4.51
C ASP A 105 15.77 7.55 3.27
N ARG A 106 16.01 6.24 3.12
CA ARG A 106 16.68 5.63 1.96
C ARG A 106 15.74 4.72 1.21
N ASP A 107 16.08 4.39 -0.03
CA ASP A 107 15.32 3.43 -0.81
C ASP A 107 15.19 2.08 -0.07
N PRO A 108 13.97 1.59 0.22
CA PRO A 108 13.75 0.35 0.96
C PRO A 108 14.45 -0.85 0.33
N LEU A 109 14.56 -0.89 -1.00
CA LEU A 109 15.25 -1.99 -1.67
C LEU A 109 16.77 -1.93 -1.48
N GLU A 110 17.34 -0.74 -1.30
CA GLU A 110 18.75 -0.59 -0.97
C GLU A 110 19.03 -1.02 0.48
N VAL A 111 18.14 -0.66 1.42
CA VAL A 111 18.21 -1.06 2.83
C VAL A 111 18.12 -2.58 2.99
N ILE A 112 17.23 -3.23 2.23
CA ILE A 112 17.12 -4.69 2.23
C ILE A 112 18.40 -5.33 1.65
N LYS A 113 18.91 -4.80 0.53
CA LYS A 113 20.14 -5.32 -0.10
C LYS A 113 21.38 -5.15 0.78
N SER A 114 21.46 -4.09 1.59
CA SER A 114 22.56 -3.86 2.52
C SER A 114 22.48 -4.72 3.79
N GLY A 115 21.36 -5.42 4.02
CA GLY A 115 21.14 -6.23 5.22
C GLY A 115 20.85 -5.39 6.46
N GLU A 116 20.40 -4.15 6.28
CA GLU A 116 20.12 -3.20 7.37
C GLU A 116 18.64 -3.19 7.77
N ALA A 117 17.79 -3.91 7.05
CA ALA A 117 16.40 -4.18 7.47
C ALA A 117 16.43 -5.05 8.74
N SER A 118 16.10 -4.44 9.90
CA SER A 118 16.17 -5.06 11.23
C SER A 118 14.84 -4.93 11.95
#